data_AF-A0AAN5CRY9-F1
#
_entry.id   AF-A0AAN5CRY9-F1
#
_cell.length_a   1.000
_cell.length_b   1.000
_cell.length_c   1.000
_cell.angle_alpha   90.00
_cell.angle_beta   90.00
_cell.angle_gamma   90.00
#
_symmetry.space_group_name_H-M   'P 1'
#
loop_
_entity.id
_entity.type
_entity.pdbx_description
1 polymer ?
#
loop_
_entity_poly.entity_id
_entity_poly.type
_entity_poly.pdbx_seq_one_letter_code
_entity_poly.pdbx_strand_id
1 'polypeptide(L)'
;LQQSVQRATGKSFEIFMGKGDMITASHQMSEDTHCRMRIGDYYTTVYETPVQYNINDVEAEKIMSNIDFGEPLGGSGYEGQLPFPRLTPYELIERGGFISFFQYYAPYNPPYYPAPPVPDMQCFSGDLIVETREGPKRMRELKMSDEVMSIEKKKISFTPIVMFLHRDEEILAEFNVISTANGDSVKLTNEHLIYVSDCSVSSLRLVRAKEVTADHCMMTVQSQYKHSDRRAMRLDRVTNVSKTYERGIYAPLTSSGDIVVNSILSSCHSNLAARSLQQSLFSLYRSLSFLIPEDGALPLGLAYLMSAVDLFIPLK
;
A
#
# COMPACT_ATOMS: atom_id res chain seq x y z
N LEU A 1 -13.04 -6.81 24.29
CA LEU A 1 -13.08 -6.06 23.02
C LEU A 1 -13.41 -6.98 21.85
N GLN A 2 -12.60 -8.03 21.61
CA GLN A 2 -12.78 -9.01 20.53
C GLN A 2 -14.21 -9.58 20.47
N GLN A 3 -14.65 -10.22 21.55
CA GLN A 3 -16.02 -10.75 21.66
C GLN A 3 -17.12 -9.70 21.49
N SER A 4 -16.87 -8.45 21.89
CA SER A 4 -17.85 -7.37 21.77
C SER A 4 -18.07 -6.99 20.30
N VAL A 5 -16.97 -6.90 19.53
CA VAL A 5 -17.01 -6.61 18.10
C VAL A 5 -17.63 -7.79 17.35
N GLN A 6 -17.17 -9.02 17.62
CA GLN A 6 -17.70 -10.23 16.96
C GLN A 6 -19.20 -10.41 17.18
N ARG A 7 -19.72 -10.16 18.39
CA ARG A 7 -21.17 -10.22 18.64
C ARG A 7 -21.95 -9.12 17.93
N ALA A 8 -21.36 -7.93 17.77
CA ALA A 8 -22.01 -6.81 17.10
C ALA A 8 -22.05 -6.99 15.56
N THR A 9 -21.03 -7.63 14.98
CA THR A 9 -20.88 -7.77 13.53
C THR A 9 -21.30 -9.14 12.99
N GLY A 10 -21.34 -10.16 13.83
CA GLY A 10 -21.57 -11.55 13.41
C GLY A 10 -20.40 -12.18 12.65
N LYS A 11 -19.23 -11.52 12.65
CA LYS A 11 -18.01 -11.95 11.95
C LYS A 11 -16.88 -12.21 12.93
N SER A 12 -15.88 -13.01 12.55
CA SER A 12 -14.67 -13.25 13.34
C SER A 12 -13.64 -12.14 13.15
N PHE A 13 -13.01 -11.77 14.27
CA PHE A 13 -12.02 -10.70 14.36
C PHE A 13 -10.88 -11.14 15.26
N GLU A 14 -9.65 -10.74 14.94
CA GLU A 14 -8.50 -10.84 15.84
C GLU A 14 -8.08 -9.47 16.37
N ILE A 15 -7.41 -9.49 17.52
CA ILE A 15 -6.91 -8.28 18.16
C ILE A 15 -5.42 -8.38 18.40
N PHE A 16 -4.69 -7.40 17.86
CA PHE A 16 -3.29 -7.21 18.15
C PHE A 16 -3.10 -5.97 19.02
N MET A 17 -2.18 -6.05 19.97
CA MET A 17 -1.87 -4.92 20.82
C MET A 17 -0.35 -4.80 21.04
N GLY A 18 0.19 -3.61 20.81
CA GLY A 18 1.63 -3.38 20.86
C GLY A 18 2.00 -1.92 21.09
N LYS A 19 3.27 -1.65 21.38
CA LYS A 19 3.77 -0.27 21.57
C LYS A 19 3.86 0.53 20.26
N GLY A 20 3.92 -0.17 19.13
CA GLY A 20 3.91 0.41 17.79
C GLY A 20 2.54 0.24 17.12
N ASP A 21 2.23 1.13 16.18
CA ASP A 21 1.04 1.02 15.35
C ASP A 21 1.23 -0.03 14.27
N MET A 22 0.63 -1.21 14.46
CA MET A 22 0.83 -2.33 13.57
C MET A 22 0.17 -2.15 12.20
N ILE A 23 -0.89 -1.33 12.10
CA ILE A 23 -1.53 -1.02 10.81
C ILE A 23 -0.57 -0.22 9.92
N THR A 24 0.07 0.81 10.50
CA THR A 24 1.09 1.59 9.80
C THR A 24 2.32 0.75 9.49
N ALA A 25 2.77 -0.09 10.42
CA ALA A 25 3.97 -0.91 10.25
C ALA A 25 3.80 -2.06 9.24
N SER A 26 2.58 -2.58 9.09
CA SER A 26 2.26 -3.69 8.16
C SER A 26 1.69 -3.22 6.82
N HIS A 27 1.55 -1.90 6.62
CA HIS A 27 0.97 -1.31 5.40
C HIS A 27 -0.45 -1.80 5.05
N GLN A 28 -1.19 -2.33 6.02
CA GLN A 28 -2.59 -2.75 5.81
C GLN A 28 -3.50 -1.51 5.75
N MET A 29 -3.97 -1.13 4.56
CA MET A 29 -4.76 0.11 4.36
C MET A 29 -6.24 -0.14 4.01
N SER A 30 -6.78 -1.33 4.32
CA SER A 30 -8.18 -1.68 4.03
C SER A 30 -9.17 -0.99 4.97
N GLU A 31 -9.88 0.04 4.51
CA GLU A 31 -10.73 0.93 5.33
C GLU A 31 -11.83 0.23 6.16
N ASP A 32 -12.37 -0.91 5.69
CA ASP A 32 -13.56 -1.54 6.32
C ASP A 32 -13.25 -2.77 7.19
N THR A 33 -12.01 -3.25 7.20
CA THR A 33 -11.67 -4.55 7.84
C THR A 33 -10.88 -4.38 9.12
N HIS A 34 -10.53 -3.16 9.52
CA HIS A 34 -9.81 -2.95 10.76
C HIS A 34 -10.20 -1.68 11.49
N CYS A 35 -10.09 -1.72 12.82
CA CYS A 35 -10.32 -0.59 13.71
C CYS A 35 -9.10 -0.42 14.63
N ARG A 36 -8.59 0.81 14.70
CA ARG A 36 -7.48 1.18 15.57
C ARG A 36 -7.97 1.98 16.76
N MET A 37 -7.50 1.63 17.95
CA MET A 37 -7.69 2.42 19.16
C MET A 37 -6.41 2.46 19.99
N ARG A 38 -6.23 3.53 20.77
CA ARG A 38 -5.13 3.63 21.73
C ARG A 38 -5.66 3.42 23.13
N ILE A 39 -5.07 2.47 23.86
CA ILE A 39 -5.42 2.17 25.25
C ILE A 39 -4.15 2.34 26.08
N GLY A 40 -4.03 3.47 26.77
CA GLY A 40 -2.80 3.85 27.48
C GLY A 40 -1.61 4.04 26.53
N ASP A 41 -0.53 3.32 26.79
CA ASP A 41 0.72 3.35 26.01
C ASP A 41 0.76 2.36 24.84
N TYR A 42 -0.35 1.67 24.58
CA TYR A 42 -0.42 0.63 23.57
C TYR A 42 -1.44 0.98 22.47
N TYR A 43 -1.09 0.61 21.25
CA TYR A 43 -2.00 0.59 20.12
C TYR A 43 -2.69 -0.76 20.06
N THR A 44 -4.01 -0.74 19.95
CA THR A 44 -4.85 -1.91 19.75
C THR A 44 -5.42 -1.85 18.34
N THR A 45 -5.16 -2.89 17.57
CA THR A 45 -5.69 -3.09 16.22
C THR A 45 -6.65 -4.26 16.26
N VAL A 46 -7.89 -4.03 15.84
CA VAL A 46 -8.91 -5.06 15.63
C VAL A 46 -8.99 -5.30 14.14
N TYR A 47 -8.90 -6.54 13.68
CA TYR A 47 -8.86 -6.90 12.26
C TYR A 47 -9.84 -8.05 11.96
N GLU A 48 -10.69 -7.89 10.95
CA GLU A 48 -11.61 -8.93 10.46
C GLU A 48 -10.78 -10.06 9.85
N THR A 49 -10.98 -11.30 10.31
CA THR A 49 -10.16 -12.40 9.82
C THR A 49 -10.49 -12.71 8.36
N PRO A 50 -9.47 -12.95 7.50
CA PRO A 50 -9.70 -13.20 6.08
C PRO A 50 -10.45 -14.52 5.84
N VAL A 51 -10.29 -15.47 6.78
CA VAL A 51 -11.08 -16.70 6.84
C VAL A 51 -11.98 -16.61 8.07
N GLN A 52 -13.29 -16.67 7.83
CA GLN A 52 -14.28 -16.54 8.90
C GLN A 52 -14.44 -17.86 9.66
N TYR A 53 -14.43 -17.81 10.99
CA TYR A 53 -14.64 -18.96 11.86
C TYR A 53 -15.87 -18.80 12.76
N ASN A 54 -16.31 -19.89 13.39
CA ASN A 54 -17.51 -19.87 14.23
C ASN A 54 -17.27 -19.14 15.55
N ILE A 55 -17.68 -17.87 15.62
CA ILE A 55 -17.56 -17.01 16.80
C ILE A 55 -18.38 -17.46 18.03
N ASN A 56 -19.27 -18.43 17.86
CA ASN A 56 -20.07 -19.00 18.96
C ASN A 56 -19.39 -20.22 19.60
N ASP A 57 -18.29 -20.72 19.02
CA ASP A 57 -17.47 -21.77 19.62
C ASP A 57 -16.53 -21.18 20.67
N VAL A 58 -17.08 -20.96 21.87
CA VAL A 58 -16.40 -20.32 22.99
C VAL A 58 -15.15 -21.11 23.42
N GLU A 59 -15.10 -22.41 23.18
CA GLU A 59 -13.95 -23.24 23.54
C GLU A 59 -12.80 -23.07 22.53
N ALA A 60 -13.10 -23.10 21.22
CA ALA A 60 -12.11 -22.82 20.18
C ALA A 60 -11.55 -21.39 20.27
N GLU A 61 -12.40 -20.40 20.51
CA GLU A 61 -12.01 -19.00 20.76
C GLU A 61 -11.03 -18.84 21.92
N LYS A 62 -11.33 -19.53 23.01
CA LYS A 62 -10.47 -19.52 24.20
C LYS A 62 -9.15 -20.23 23.93
N ILE A 63 -9.11 -21.23 23.06
CA ILE A 63 -7.88 -21.90 22.66
C ILE A 63 -7.03 -20.96 21.78
N MET A 64 -7.61 -20.36 20.74
CA MET A 64 -6.88 -19.48 19.81
C MET A 64 -6.30 -18.25 20.50
N SER A 65 -7.09 -17.58 21.35
CA SER A 65 -6.62 -16.45 22.16
C SER A 65 -5.51 -16.80 23.17
N ASN A 66 -5.30 -18.09 23.47
CA ASN A 66 -4.25 -18.57 24.37
C ASN A 66 -2.95 -18.97 23.67
N ILE A 67 -2.98 -19.25 22.36
CA ILE A 67 -1.78 -19.65 21.62
C ILE A 67 -0.75 -18.52 21.60
N ASP A 68 -1.21 -17.27 21.49
CA ASP A 68 -0.33 -16.09 21.50
C ASP A 68 0.32 -15.83 22.88
N PHE A 69 -0.16 -16.49 23.94
CA PHE A 69 0.26 -16.25 25.32
C PHE A 69 1.52 -17.04 25.69
N GLY A 70 2.67 -16.41 25.49
CA GLY A 70 3.98 -16.94 25.88
C GLY A 70 4.71 -17.70 24.77
N GLU A 71 4.30 -17.50 23.52
CA GLU A 71 5.13 -17.76 22.34
C GLU A 71 6.27 -16.70 22.30
N PRO A 72 7.50 -17.09 21.92
CA PRO A 72 8.63 -16.17 21.82
C PRO A 72 8.46 -15.12 20.70
N LEU A 73 7.37 -15.21 19.92
CA LEU A 73 7.09 -14.39 18.75
C LEU A 73 6.09 -13.24 18.98
N GLY A 74 5.48 -13.05 20.17
CA GLY A 74 4.53 -11.94 20.29
C GLY A 74 3.90 -11.52 21.62
N GLY A 75 3.97 -12.28 22.71
CA GLY A 75 3.20 -11.94 23.92
C GLY A 75 3.93 -12.12 25.23
N SER A 76 4.27 -11.02 25.92
CA SER A 76 4.70 -11.05 27.33
C SER A 76 3.52 -10.95 28.32
N GLY A 77 2.30 -10.76 27.82
CA GLY A 77 1.12 -10.43 28.62
C GLY A 77 1.14 -8.99 29.19
N TYR A 78 -0.01 -8.52 29.68
CA TYR A 78 -0.11 -7.27 30.46
C TYR A 78 0.26 -7.51 31.92
N GLU A 79 0.79 -6.48 32.59
CA GLU A 79 1.06 -6.53 34.03
C GLU A 79 -0.26 -6.80 34.80
N GLY A 80 -0.31 -7.89 35.56
CA GLY A 80 -1.50 -8.35 36.29
C GLY A 80 -2.41 -9.32 35.52
N GLN A 81 -2.13 -9.61 34.25
CA GLN A 81 -2.85 -10.64 33.50
C GLN A 81 -2.33 -12.03 33.88
N LEU A 82 -3.18 -12.86 34.47
CA LEU A 82 -2.88 -14.27 34.67
C LEU A 82 -3.12 -15.00 33.33
N PRO A 83 -2.14 -15.77 32.82
CA PRO A 83 -2.40 -16.63 31.67
C PRO A 83 -3.55 -17.59 32.02
N PHE A 84 -4.45 -17.83 31.07
CA PHE A 84 -5.40 -18.94 31.25
C PHE A 84 -4.59 -20.24 31.41
N PRO A 85 -5.15 -21.27 32.10
CA PRO A 85 -4.44 -22.52 32.30
C PRO A 85 -3.92 -23.05 30.96
N ARG A 86 -2.59 -23.21 30.85
CA ARG A 86 -1.98 -23.81 29.67
C ARG A 86 -2.52 -25.23 29.53
N LEU A 87 -3.37 -25.46 28.53
CA LEU A 87 -3.78 -26.80 28.16
C LEU A 87 -2.62 -27.44 27.40
N THR A 88 -2.14 -28.56 27.90
CA THR A 88 -1.13 -29.35 27.18
C THR A 88 -1.75 -29.95 25.92
N PRO A 89 -0.97 -30.23 24.87
CA PRO A 89 -1.46 -30.91 23.67
C PRO A 89 -2.21 -32.22 23.97
N TYR A 90 -1.84 -32.92 25.06
CA TYR A 90 -2.52 -34.14 25.52
C TYR A 90 -3.91 -33.87 26.12
N GLU A 91 -4.08 -32.81 26.91
CA GLU A 91 -5.39 -32.43 27.48
C GLU A 91 -6.38 -31.94 26.40
N LEU A 92 -5.87 -31.42 25.28
CA LEU A 92 -6.67 -31.03 24.11
C LEU A 92 -7.20 -32.25 23.31
N ILE A 93 -6.51 -33.39 23.38
CA ILE A 93 -6.92 -34.65 22.73
C ILE A 93 -8.06 -35.32 23.52
N GLU A 94 -7.95 -35.37 24.85
CA GLU A 94 -8.98 -35.97 25.71
C GLU A 94 -10.31 -35.20 25.70
N ARG A 95 -10.27 -33.90 25.42
CA ARG A 95 -11.46 -33.03 25.30
C ARG A 95 -12.07 -32.99 23.90
N GLY A 96 -11.53 -33.76 22.95
CA GLY A 96 -12.07 -33.84 21.58
C GLY A 96 -11.74 -32.64 20.67
N GLY A 97 -10.99 -31.65 21.15
CA GLY A 97 -10.67 -30.43 20.39
C GLY A 97 -9.66 -30.64 19.26
N PHE A 98 -8.76 -31.63 19.37
CA PHE A 98 -7.70 -31.84 18.39
C PHE A 98 -8.15 -32.59 17.12
N ILE A 99 -9.17 -33.45 17.21
CA ILE A 99 -9.67 -34.23 16.06
C ILE A 99 -10.49 -33.34 15.12
N SER A 100 -11.19 -32.34 15.65
CA SER A 100 -11.89 -31.33 14.85
C SER A 100 -10.95 -30.38 14.10
N PHE A 101 -9.73 -30.16 14.61
CA PHE A 101 -8.80 -29.19 14.05
C PHE A 101 -8.25 -29.66 12.69
N PHE A 102 -7.86 -30.93 12.53
CA PHE A 102 -7.32 -31.42 11.25
C PHE A 102 -8.37 -31.95 10.27
N GLN A 103 -9.56 -32.34 10.73
CA GLN A 103 -10.62 -32.80 9.83
C GLN A 103 -11.26 -31.64 9.02
N TYR A 104 -11.07 -30.39 9.46
CA TYR A 104 -11.47 -29.19 8.74
C TYR A 104 -10.42 -28.69 7.73
N TYR A 105 -9.19 -29.19 7.79
CA TYR A 105 -8.11 -28.93 6.82
C TYR A 105 -7.86 -30.15 5.92
N ALA A 106 -8.93 -30.78 5.42
CA ALA A 106 -8.81 -31.41 4.10
C ALA A 106 -8.30 -30.33 3.13
N PRO A 107 -7.43 -30.64 2.16
CA PRO A 107 -7.03 -29.68 1.13
C PRO A 107 -8.28 -29.31 0.33
N TYR A 108 -8.99 -28.30 0.82
CA TYR A 108 -10.07 -27.67 0.12
C TYR A 108 -9.38 -26.96 -1.03
N ASN A 109 -9.40 -27.56 -2.23
CA ASN A 109 -9.20 -26.80 -3.45
C ASN A 109 -10.40 -25.84 -3.48
N PRO A 110 -10.23 -24.54 -3.12
CA PRO A 110 -11.34 -23.64 -3.22
C PRO A 110 -11.79 -23.66 -4.69
N PRO A 111 -13.11 -23.67 -4.97
CA PRO A 111 -13.55 -23.42 -6.34
C PRO A 111 -12.85 -22.14 -6.81
N TYR A 112 -12.29 -22.18 -8.02
CA TYR A 112 -11.56 -21.06 -8.61
C TYR A 112 -12.48 -19.84 -8.64
N TYR A 113 -12.44 -19.03 -7.59
CA TYR A 113 -13.07 -17.74 -7.57
C TYR A 113 -12.15 -16.86 -8.43
N PRO A 114 -12.62 -16.36 -9.60
CA PRO A 114 -11.88 -15.30 -10.27
C PRO A 114 -11.65 -14.21 -9.23
N ALA A 115 -10.41 -13.71 -9.15
CA ALA A 115 -10.04 -12.67 -8.21
C ALA A 115 -11.13 -11.58 -8.24
N PRO A 116 -11.65 -11.14 -7.07
CA PRO A 116 -12.66 -10.10 -7.05
C PRO A 116 -12.15 -8.90 -7.88
N PRO A 117 -13.02 -8.23 -8.67
CA PRO A 117 -12.60 -7.06 -9.42
C PRO A 117 -11.94 -6.08 -8.46
N VAL A 118 -10.65 -5.87 -8.69
CA VAL A 118 -9.79 -5.16 -7.76
C VAL A 118 -10.22 -3.68 -7.77
N PRO A 119 -10.74 -3.11 -6.67
CA PRO A 119 -11.25 -1.74 -6.66
C PRO A 119 -10.12 -0.73 -6.89
N ASP A 120 -10.36 0.28 -7.73
CA ASP A 120 -9.60 1.53 -7.96
C ASP A 120 -8.12 1.61 -7.51
N MET A 121 -7.32 0.58 -7.81
CA MET A 121 -5.92 0.56 -7.43
C MET A 121 -5.09 1.49 -8.32
N GLN A 122 -4.13 2.18 -7.70
CA GLN A 122 -3.22 3.13 -8.37
C GLN A 122 -1.78 2.76 -8.05
N CYS A 123 -1.30 1.72 -8.72
CA CYS A 123 -0.04 1.07 -8.40
C CYS A 123 0.81 0.83 -9.64
N PHE A 124 2.11 0.75 -9.39
CA PHE A 124 3.15 0.31 -10.29
C PHE A 124 3.42 -1.18 -10.11
N SER A 125 3.85 -1.84 -11.19
CA SER A 125 4.41 -3.19 -11.13
C SER A 125 5.81 -3.18 -10.49
N GLY A 126 6.16 -4.25 -9.78
CA GLY A 126 7.37 -4.32 -8.95
C GLY A 126 8.71 -4.39 -9.71
N ASP A 127 8.70 -4.74 -10.99
CA ASP A 127 9.88 -4.90 -11.85
C ASP A 127 10.35 -3.61 -12.52
N LEU A 128 9.54 -2.56 -12.48
CA LEU A 128 9.88 -1.27 -13.09
C LEU A 128 11.10 -0.65 -12.41
N ILE A 129 11.94 0.05 -13.18
CA ILE A 129 13.17 0.66 -12.68
C ILE A 129 12.93 2.13 -12.32
N VAL A 130 13.43 2.51 -11.15
CA VAL A 130 13.44 3.89 -10.68
C VAL A 130 14.88 4.31 -10.45
N GLU A 131 15.24 5.44 -11.06
CA GLU A 131 16.54 6.06 -10.86
C GLU A 131 16.56 6.70 -9.47
N THR A 132 17.46 6.24 -8.60
CA THR A 132 17.70 6.83 -7.28
C THR A 132 19.04 7.54 -7.25
N ARG A 133 19.29 8.36 -6.22
CA ARG A 133 20.60 9.01 -6.05
C ARG A 133 21.74 8.00 -5.87
N GLU A 134 21.44 6.80 -5.39
CA GLU A 134 22.40 5.70 -5.20
C GLU A 134 22.52 4.80 -6.44
N GLY A 135 21.73 5.06 -7.49
CA GLY A 135 21.66 4.24 -8.70
C GLY A 135 20.26 3.69 -8.97
N PRO A 136 20.07 2.95 -10.07
CA PRO A 136 18.78 2.35 -10.40
C PRO A 136 18.39 1.27 -9.39
N LYS A 137 17.15 1.32 -8.91
CA LYS A 137 16.51 0.28 -8.08
C LYS A 137 15.22 -0.20 -8.75
N ARG A 138 14.84 -1.47 -8.54
CA ARG A 138 13.49 -1.92 -8.92
C ARG A 138 12.46 -1.28 -8.00
N MET A 139 11.24 -1.09 -8.51
CA MET A 139 10.10 -0.56 -7.74
C MET A 139 9.88 -1.32 -6.43
N ARG A 140 10.03 -2.66 -6.46
CA ARG A 140 9.92 -3.50 -5.27
C ARG A 140 11.06 -3.35 -4.25
N GLU A 141 12.21 -2.87 -4.68
CA GLU A 141 13.40 -2.67 -3.84
C GLU A 141 13.42 -1.30 -3.16
N LEU A 142 12.55 -0.37 -3.60
CA LEU A 142 12.45 0.96 -3.03
C LEU A 142 12.04 0.91 -1.56
N LYS A 143 12.62 1.83 -0.79
CA LYS A 143 12.38 2.01 0.63
C LYS A 143 12.01 3.46 0.94
N MET A 144 11.47 3.65 2.14
CA MET A 144 11.30 4.98 2.71
C MET A 144 12.62 5.76 2.67
N SER A 145 12.53 7.07 2.43
CA SER A 145 13.67 7.98 2.34
C SER A 145 14.61 7.78 1.15
N ASP A 146 14.42 6.76 0.31
CA ASP A 146 15.13 6.67 -0.97
C ASP A 146 14.85 7.95 -1.79
N GLU A 147 15.92 8.62 -2.21
CA GLU A 147 15.82 9.79 -3.07
C GLU A 147 15.66 9.34 -4.53
N VAL A 148 14.43 9.44 -5.05
CA VAL A 148 14.06 9.00 -6.40
C VAL A 148 13.96 10.16 -7.38
N MET A 149 14.23 9.90 -8.64
CA MET A 149 14.12 10.88 -9.71
C MET A 149 12.67 11.38 -9.86
N SER A 150 12.51 12.69 -9.86
CA SER A 150 11.23 13.38 -9.92
C SER A 150 11.37 14.73 -10.64
N ILE A 151 10.27 15.50 -10.69
CA ILE A 151 10.22 16.84 -11.23
C ILE A 151 9.81 17.82 -10.12
N GLU A 152 10.65 18.82 -9.85
CA GLU A 152 10.33 19.94 -8.96
C GLU A 152 10.50 21.26 -9.73
N LYS A 153 9.47 22.12 -9.69
CA LYS A 153 9.48 23.44 -10.38
C LYS A 153 9.92 23.34 -11.86
N LYS A 154 9.44 22.31 -12.58
CA LYS A 154 9.77 21.99 -13.99
C LYS A 154 11.24 21.63 -14.24
N LYS A 155 11.98 21.24 -13.21
CA LYS A 155 13.36 20.75 -13.30
C LYS A 155 13.44 19.33 -12.78
N ILE A 156 14.31 18.53 -13.39
CA ILE A 156 14.62 17.19 -12.91
C ILE A 156 15.35 17.34 -11.57
N SER A 157 14.88 16.65 -10.56
CA SER A 157 15.45 16.61 -9.22
C SER A 157 15.37 15.19 -8.65
N PHE A 158 15.98 14.97 -7.48
CA PHE A 158 15.75 13.77 -6.69
C PHE A 158 15.00 14.18 -5.43
N THR A 159 13.96 13.42 -5.10
CA THR A 159 13.08 13.71 -3.96
C THR A 159 12.85 12.45 -3.15
N PRO A 160 12.79 12.53 -1.82
CA PRO A 160 12.60 11.36 -0.98
C PRO A 160 11.20 10.77 -1.15
N ILE A 161 11.12 9.44 -1.06
CA ILE A 161 9.88 8.72 -0.79
C ILE A 161 9.48 8.98 0.67
N VAL A 162 8.30 9.57 0.85
CA VAL A 162 7.76 9.95 2.16
C VAL A 162 6.87 8.87 2.78
N MET A 163 6.24 8.04 1.96
CA MET A 163 5.47 6.85 2.37
C MET A 163 5.17 5.94 1.17
N PHE A 164 4.70 4.71 1.43
CA PHE A 164 4.02 3.90 0.43
C PHE A 164 2.52 3.93 0.74
N LEU A 165 1.73 4.44 -0.21
CA LEU A 165 0.25 4.43 -0.13
C LEU A 165 -0.30 3.01 -0.30
N HIS A 166 0.45 2.15 -0.99
CA HIS A 166 0.13 0.75 -1.14
C HIS A 166 1.40 -0.07 -1.39
N ARG A 167 1.53 -1.22 -0.74
CA ARG A 167 2.58 -2.20 -0.99
C ARG A 167 2.09 -3.59 -0.60
N ASP A 168 1.93 -4.46 -1.58
CA ASP A 168 1.66 -5.88 -1.36
C ASP A 168 2.47 -6.66 -2.39
N GLU A 169 3.33 -7.58 -1.95
CA GLU A 169 4.24 -8.30 -2.83
C GLU A 169 3.62 -9.58 -3.43
N GLU A 170 2.45 -10.01 -2.96
CA GLU A 170 1.83 -11.29 -3.27
C GLU A 170 0.57 -11.17 -4.14
N ILE A 171 -0.07 -10.00 -4.16
CA ILE A 171 -1.25 -9.77 -5.01
C ILE A 171 -0.87 -9.90 -6.49
N LEU A 172 -1.60 -10.74 -7.20
CA LEU A 172 -1.60 -10.78 -8.66
C LEU A 172 -2.56 -9.71 -9.18
N ALA A 173 -2.03 -8.72 -9.91
CA ALA A 173 -2.80 -7.60 -10.44
C ALA A 173 -2.66 -7.47 -11.96
N GLU A 174 -3.70 -6.95 -12.61
CA GLU A 174 -3.65 -6.56 -14.03
C GLU A 174 -3.04 -5.16 -14.18
N PHE A 175 -2.10 -5.02 -15.13
CA PHE A 175 -1.45 -3.77 -15.47
C PHE A 175 -1.65 -3.43 -16.95
N ASN A 176 -1.81 -2.14 -17.24
CA ASN A 176 -1.66 -1.55 -18.56
C ASN A 176 -0.16 -1.40 -18.85
N VAL A 177 0.31 -2.10 -19.88
CA VAL A 177 1.66 -1.93 -20.43
C VAL A 177 1.57 -0.83 -21.49
N ILE A 178 2.11 0.34 -21.19
CA ILE A 178 2.11 1.49 -22.10
C ILE A 178 3.53 1.67 -22.62
N SER A 179 3.72 1.45 -23.92
CA SER A 179 5.03 1.54 -24.59
C SER A 179 5.13 2.78 -25.46
N THR A 180 6.32 3.39 -25.48
CA THR A 180 6.60 4.59 -26.27
C THR A 180 7.51 4.29 -27.46
N ALA A 181 7.68 5.26 -28.36
CA ALA A 181 8.46 5.08 -29.59
C ALA A 181 9.96 4.92 -29.34
N ASN A 182 10.50 5.46 -28.24
CA ASN A 182 11.90 5.23 -27.85
C ASN A 182 12.15 3.89 -27.14
N GLY A 183 11.11 3.05 -26.99
CA GLY A 183 11.22 1.74 -26.36
C GLY A 183 11.07 1.76 -24.84
N ASP A 184 10.82 2.92 -24.23
CA ASP A 184 10.45 3.00 -22.82
C ASP A 184 9.05 2.41 -22.62
N SER A 185 8.82 1.84 -21.43
CA SER A 185 7.50 1.32 -21.07
C SER A 185 7.23 1.37 -19.58
N VAL A 186 5.97 1.56 -19.23
CA VAL A 186 5.49 1.56 -17.83
C VAL A 186 4.33 0.58 -17.67
N LYS A 187 4.21 0.00 -16.48
CA LYS A 187 3.14 -0.94 -16.12
C LYS A 187 2.33 -0.41 -14.95
N LEU A 188 1.08 -0.03 -15.23
CA LEU A 188 0.21 0.69 -14.30
C LEU A 188 -1.17 0.06 -14.18
N THR A 189 -1.71 -0.02 -12.97
CA THR A 189 -3.12 -0.39 -12.76
C THR A 189 -4.07 0.62 -13.42
N ASN A 190 -5.33 0.24 -13.63
CA ASN A 190 -6.29 0.99 -14.44
C ASN A 190 -6.50 2.45 -14.03
N GLU A 191 -6.58 2.72 -12.73
CA GLU A 191 -6.87 4.06 -12.21
C GLU A 191 -5.63 4.93 -12.02
N HIS A 192 -4.42 4.37 -12.21
CA HIS A 192 -3.18 5.10 -11.93
C HIS A 192 -3.07 6.33 -12.84
N LEU A 193 -2.78 7.49 -12.24
CA LEU A 193 -2.69 8.75 -12.98
C LEU A 193 -1.33 8.91 -13.66
N ILE A 194 -1.34 9.17 -14.97
CA ILE A 194 -0.14 9.40 -15.77
C ILE A 194 -0.24 10.67 -16.62
N TYR A 195 0.90 11.32 -16.82
CA TYR A 195 1.01 12.52 -17.62
C TYR A 195 1.00 12.18 -19.12
N VAL A 196 0.02 12.71 -19.83
CA VAL A 196 -0.11 12.62 -21.29
C VAL A 196 -0.26 14.01 -21.91
N SER A 197 -0.02 14.10 -23.21
CA SER A 197 -0.30 15.30 -24.01
C SER A 197 -0.73 14.91 -25.42
N ASP A 198 -1.27 15.86 -26.17
CA ASP A 198 -1.59 15.69 -27.59
C ASP A 198 -0.34 15.90 -28.47
N CYS A 199 0.80 15.39 -27.98
CA CYS A 199 2.14 15.60 -28.55
C CYS A 199 2.57 17.07 -28.67
N SER A 200 1.93 17.94 -27.89
CA SER A 200 2.33 19.34 -27.65
C SER A 200 2.66 19.56 -26.17
N VAL A 201 3.69 20.36 -25.90
CA VAL A 201 4.12 20.66 -24.52
C VAL A 201 3.04 21.46 -23.76
N SER A 202 2.22 22.24 -24.47
CA SER A 202 1.15 23.05 -23.87
C SER A 202 -0.07 22.22 -23.41
N SER A 203 -0.21 20.98 -23.88
CA SER A 203 -1.37 20.11 -23.60
C SER A 203 -1.13 19.07 -22.50
N LEU A 204 -0.08 19.23 -21.69
CA LEU A 204 0.23 18.26 -20.63
C LEU A 204 -0.91 18.19 -19.59
N ARG A 205 -1.48 17.00 -19.42
CA ARG A 205 -2.58 16.71 -18.49
C ARG A 205 -2.42 15.33 -17.87
N LEU A 206 -3.14 15.08 -16.78
CA LEU A 206 -3.20 13.77 -16.14
C LEU A 206 -4.42 13.00 -16.66
N VAL A 207 -4.24 11.70 -16.89
CA VAL A 207 -5.31 10.75 -17.23
C VAL A 207 -5.11 9.46 -16.45
N ARG A 208 -6.16 8.66 -16.34
CA ARG A 208 -6.05 7.28 -15.86
C ARG A 208 -5.31 6.43 -16.89
N ALA A 209 -4.53 5.45 -16.44
CA ALA A 209 -3.78 4.56 -17.33
C ALA A 209 -4.69 3.84 -18.35
N LYS A 210 -5.92 3.48 -17.96
CA LYS A 210 -6.91 2.84 -18.86
C LYS A 210 -7.39 3.74 -20.00
N GLU A 211 -7.21 5.06 -19.89
CA GLU A 211 -7.63 6.06 -20.90
C GLU A 211 -6.50 6.41 -21.87
N VAL A 212 -5.30 5.84 -21.71
CA VAL A 212 -4.16 6.10 -22.60
C VAL A 212 -4.36 5.38 -23.94
N THR A 213 -4.15 6.10 -25.04
CA THR A 213 -4.22 5.58 -26.41
C THR A 213 -2.95 5.95 -27.19
N ALA A 214 -2.78 5.38 -28.39
CA ALA A 214 -1.65 5.68 -29.28
C ALA A 214 -1.64 7.12 -29.84
N ASP A 215 -2.73 7.87 -29.65
CA ASP A 215 -2.79 9.29 -30.05
C ASP A 215 -2.08 10.20 -29.04
N HIS A 216 -1.82 9.71 -27.84
CA HIS A 216 -1.12 10.46 -26.80
C HIS A 216 0.40 10.41 -26.94
N CYS A 217 1.05 11.43 -26.40
CA CYS A 217 2.47 11.42 -26.05
C CYS A 217 2.65 11.46 -24.53
N MET A 218 3.69 10.79 -24.04
CA MET A 218 4.09 10.77 -22.64
C MET A 218 5.31 11.66 -22.42
N MET A 219 5.46 12.20 -21.23
CA MET A 219 6.68 12.92 -20.85
C MET A 219 7.74 11.93 -20.39
N THR A 220 8.88 11.91 -21.07
CA THR A 220 10.04 11.05 -20.78
C THR A 220 11.25 11.90 -20.37
N VAL A 221 12.16 11.31 -19.61
CA VAL A 221 13.44 11.91 -19.21
C VAL A 221 14.54 11.19 -19.95
N GLN A 222 15.16 11.87 -20.91
CA GLN A 222 16.17 11.30 -21.80
C GLN A 222 17.49 12.06 -21.67
N SER A 223 18.60 11.43 -22.06
CA SER A 223 19.87 12.15 -22.21
C SER A 223 19.79 13.16 -23.35
N GLN A 224 20.26 14.40 -23.12
CA GLN A 224 20.25 15.48 -24.12
C GLN A 224 21.15 15.15 -25.31
N TYR A 225 22.27 14.47 -25.08
CA TYR A 225 23.28 14.14 -26.08
C TYR A 225 23.79 12.72 -25.86
N LYS A 226 24.16 12.01 -26.94
CA LYS A 226 24.88 10.74 -26.81
C LYS A 226 26.11 10.96 -25.93
N HIS A 227 26.23 10.19 -24.84
CA HIS A 227 27.31 10.28 -23.84
C HIS A 227 27.30 11.53 -22.93
N SER A 228 26.14 12.16 -22.69
CA SER A 228 26.02 13.22 -21.69
C SER A 228 25.19 12.78 -20.48
N ASP A 229 25.63 13.18 -19.29
CA ASP A 229 24.84 13.04 -18.05
C ASP A 229 23.70 14.06 -17.96
N ARG A 230 23.64 15.04 -18.88
CA ARG A 230 22.56 16.04 -18.88
C ARG A 230 21.28 15.39 -19.38
N ARG A 231 20.29 15.30 -18.49
CA ARG A 231 18.95 14.80 -18.81
C ARG A 231 18.02 15.95 -19.18
N ALA A 232 17.08 15.70 -20.10
CA ALA A 232 16.03 16.63 -20.48
C ALA A 232 14.69 15.90 -20.61
N MET A 233 13.62 16.65 -20.33
CA MET A 233 12.26 16.21 -20.56
C MET A 233 11.92 16.28 -22.05
N ARG A 234 11.33 15.21 -22.59
CA ARG A 234 10.90 15.11 -23.99
C ARG A 234 9.55 14.42 -24.09
N LEU A 235 8.74 14.85 -25.05
CA LEU A 235 7.52 14.12 -25.40
C LEU A 235 7.87 12.91 -26.27
N ASP A 236 7.29 11.77 -25.94
CA ASP A 236 7.45 10.53 -26.68
C ASP A 236 6.11 9.90 -27.00
N ARG A 237 5.91 9.45 -28.23
CA ARG A 237 4.62 8.96 -28.72
C ARG A 237 4.33 7.57 -28.16
N VAL A 238 3.10 7.34 -27.70
CA VAL A 238 2.63 6.01 -27.33
C VAL A 238 2.48 5.17 -28.61
N THR A 239 3.10 4.00 -28.63
CA THR A 239 3.06 3.07 -29.77
C THR A 239 2.18 1.85 -29.51
N ASN A 240 2.09 1.42 -28.25
CA ASN A 240 1.27 0.28 -27.85
C ASN A 240 0.70 0.47 -26.45
N VAL A 241 -0.54 0.00 -26.27
CA VAL A 241 -1.17 -0.18 -24.96
C VAL A 241 -1.69 -1.62 -24.92
N SER A 242 -1.20 -2.41 -23.99
CA SER A 242 -1.60 -3.81 -23.80
C SER A 242 -1.81 -4.14 -22.32
N LYS A 243 -2.19 -5.38 -22.02
CA LYS A 243 -2.46 -5.85 -20.66
C LYS A 243 -1.49 -6.95 -20.29
N THR A 244 -1.08 -6.96 -19.02
CA THR A 244 -0.31 -8.06 -18.42
C THR A 244 -0.78 -8.30 -16.99
N TYR A 245 -0.51 -9.48 -16.45
CA TYR A 245 -0.72 -9.80 -15.05
C TYR A 245 0.63 -9.99 -14.38
N GLU A 246 0.87 -9.25 -13.31
CA GLU A 246 2.13 -9.30 -12.56
C GLU A 246 1.84 -9.42 -11.07
N ARG A 247 2.75 -10.07 -10.36
CA ARG A 247 2.66 -10.20 -8.91
C ARG A 247 3.38 -9.03 -8.24
N GLY A 248 2.70 -8.41 -7.30
CA GLY A 248 3.20 -7.30 -6.51
C GLY A 248 2.74 -5.94 -7.03
N ILE A 249 2.20 -5.12 -6.13
CA ILE A 249 1.70 -3.77 -6.37
C ILE A 249 2.38 -2.79 -5.43
N TYR A 250 2.79 -1.64 -5.96
CA TYR A 250 3.55 -0.64 -5.22
C TYR A 250 3.08 0.77 -5.59
N ALA A 251 2.82 1.62 -4.60
CA ALA A 251 2.43 3.02 -4.77
C ALA A 251 3.30 3.93 -3.88
N PRO A 252 4.56 4.20 -4.25
CA PRO A 252 5.42 5.12 -3.51
C PRO A 252 4.92 6.56 -3.69
N LEU A 253 4.90 7.29 -2.58
CA LEU A 253 4.58 8.71 -2.55
C LEU A 253 5.85 9.52 -2.33
N THR A 254 6.15 10.40 -3.27
CA THR A 254 7.26 11.35 -3.17
C THR A 254 6.79 12.69 -2.59
N SER A 255 7.71 13.45 -2.00
CA SER A 255 7.40 14.79 -1.47
C SER A 255 6.99 15.82 -2.54
N SER A 256 7.34 15.61 -3.82
CA SER A 256 6.91 16.44 -4.96
C SER A 256 5.57 15.99 -5.55
N GLY A 257 5.18 14.74 -5.33
CA GLY A 257 3.98 14.14 -5.93
C GLY A 257 4.17 13.55 -7.33
N ASP A 258 5.41 13.51 -7.82
CA ASP A 258 5.78 12.96 -9.12
C ASP A 258 6.94 11.97 -8.98
N ILE A 259 7.04 11.01 -9.89
CA ILE A 259 8.14 10.04 -9.95
C ILE A 259 8.45 9.69 -11.41
N VAL A 260 9.72 9.46 -11.71
CA VAL A 260 10.17 8.98 -13.02
C VAL A 260 10.48 7.49 -12.93
N VAL A 261 9.74 6.69 -13.70
CA VAL A 261 9.80 5.23 -13.70
C VAL A 261 10.03 4.74 -15.12
N ASN A 262 11.06 3.93 -15.36
CA ASN A 262 11.51 3.54 -16.71
C ASN A 262 11.60 4.75 -17.65
N SER A 263 12.24 5.84 -17.19
CA SER A 263 12.36 7.11 -17.91
C SER A 263 11.03 7.85 -18.17
N ILE A 264 9.88 7.37 -17.72
CA ILE A 264 8.56 7.97 -17.94
C ILE A 264 8.10 8.71 -16.68
N LEU A 265 7.67 9.96 -16.84
CA LEU A 265 7.11 10.76 -15.75
C LEU A 265 5.68 10.28 -15.41
N SER A 266 5.48 9.88 -14.16
CA SER A 266 4.21 9.40 -13.62
C SER A 266 3.82 10.20 -12.38
N SER A 267 2.53 10.21 -12.05
CA SER A 267 2.05 10.83 -10.81
C SER A 267 2.15 9.85 -9.64
N CYS A 268 2.46 10.35 -8.44
CA CYS A 268 2.39 9.56 -7.22
C CYS A 268 1.04 9.70 -6.49
N HIS A 269 0.07 10.42 -7.05
CA HIS A 269 -1.17 10.76 -6.36
C HIS A 269 -2.31 9.80 -6.72
N SER A 270 -3.12 9.51 -5.70
CA SER A 270 -4.31 8.66 -5.79
C SER A 270 -5.55 9.38 -6.31
N ASN A 271 -5.56 10.71 -6.48
CA ASN A 271 -6.73 11.41 -7.04
C ASN A 271 -6.36 12.80 -7.56
N LEU A 272 -7.00 13.21 -8.67
CA LEU A 272 -6.94 14.57 -9.20
C LEU A 272 -7.47 15.61 -8.20
N ALA A 273 -8.54 15.31 -7.47
CA ALA A 273 -9.13 16.17 -6.44
C ALA A 273 -8.31 16.21 -5.15
N ALA A 274 -7.71 15.08 -4.77
CA ALA A 274 -6.84 15.00 -3.60
C ALA A 274 -5.49 15.69 -3.85
N ARG A 275 -5.08 15.97 -5.10
CA ARG A 275 -3.78 16.60 -5.41
C ARG A 275 -3.54 17.89 -4.65
N SER A 276 -4.49 18.82 -4.66
CA SER A 276 -4.33 20.12 -3.99
C SER A 276 -4.30 19.98 -2.47
N LEU A 277 -5.08 19.05 -1.92
CA LEU A 277 -5.16 18.75 -0.49
C LEU A 277 -3.91 18.02 -0.01
N GLN A 278 -3.50 16.96 -0.69
CA GLN A 278 -2.25 16.23 -0.48
C GLN A 278 -1.06 17.19 -0.56
N GLN A 279 -0.95 18.01 -1.61
CA GLN A 279 0.14 18.99 -1.72
C GLN A 279 0.15 20.03 -0.60
N SER A 280 -1.04 20.48 -0.16
CA SER A 280 -1.17 21.43 0.96
C SER A 280 -0.77 20.79 2.30
N LEU A 281 -1.16 19.53 2.54
CA LEU A 281 -0.76 18.75 3.71
C LEU A 281 0.72 18.41 3.71
N PHE A 282 1.29 18.03 2.56
CA PHE A 282 2.73 17.79 2.41
C PHE A 282 3.55 19.06 2.56
N SER A 283 3.07 20.20 2.03
CA SER A 283 3.72 21.49 2.23
C SER A 283 3.73 21.88 3.71
N LEU A 284 2.62 21.66 4.42
CA LEU A 284 2.53 21.89 5.84
C LEU A 284 3.46 20.95 6.63
N TYR A 285 3.46 19.66 6.31
CA TYR A 285 4.38 18.68 6.90
C TYR A 285 5.84 19.07 6.69
N ARG A 286 6.24 19.44 5.46
CA ARG A 286 7.61 19.86 5.15
C ARG A 286 7.99 21.17 5.86
N SER A 287 7.04 22.06 6.09
CA SER A 287 7.28 23.27 6.89
C SER A 287 7.42 22.97 8.38
N LEU A 288 6.84 21.87 8.85
CA LEU A 288 6.84 21.45 10.25
C LEU A 288 7.85 20.32 10.53
N SER A 289 8.49 19.74 9.50
CA SER A 289 9.37 18.58 9.63
C SER A 289 10.64 18.84 10.45
N PHE A 290 11.00 20.12 10.67
CA PHE A 290 12.06 20.48 11.63
C PHE A 290 11.66 20.26 13.10
N LEU A 291 10.35 20.18 13.38
CA LEU A 291 9.79 19.96 14.72
C LEU A 291 9.38 18.50 14.96
N ILE A 292 9.53 17.63 13.95
CA ILE A 292 9.05 16.25 13.98
C ILE A 292 10.28 15.33 14.17
N PRO A 293 10.30 14.47 15.22
CA PRO A 293 11.41 13.56 15.47
C PRO A 293 11.67 12.63 14.27
N GLU A 294 12.93 12.22 14.07
CA GLU A 294 13.38 11.38 12.94
C GLU A 294 12.69 10.01 12.80
N ASP A 295 11.84 9.62 13.75
CA ASP A 295 11.21 8.30 13.84
C ASP A 295 10.08 8.07 12.80
N GLY A 296 9.95 8.93 11.78
CA GLY A 296 9.02 8.73 10.66
C GLY A 296 7.53 8.77 11.03
N ALA A 297 7.19 9.09 12.28
CA ALA A 297 5.81 9.22 12.73
C ALA A 297 5.28 10.62 12.39
N LEU A 298 4.33 10.70 11.46
CA LEU A 298 3.54 11.91 11.24
C LEU A 298 2.90 12.34 12.58
N PRO A 299 3.00 13.63 12.99
CA PRO A 299 2.34 14.10 14.20
C PRO A 299 0.84 13.82 14.10
N LEU A 300 0.24 13.36 15.20
CA LEU A 300 -1.13 12.81 15.32
C LEU A 300 -2.22 13.54 14.51
N GLY A 301 -2.11 14.86 14.28
CA GLY A 301 -3.08 15.63 13.50
C GLY A 301 -2.95 15.49 11.97
N LEU A 302 -1.76 15.21 11.44
CA LEU A 302 -1.50 15.11 10.00
C LEU A 302 -1.93 13.76 9.42
N ALA A 303 -1.76 12.67 10.16
CA ALA A 303 -2.29 11.35 9.78
C ALA A 303 -3.84 11.37 9.67
N TYR A 304 -4.49 12.07 10.62
CA TYR A 304 -5.95 12.26 10.63
C TYR A 304 -6.44 13.12 9.47
N LEU A 305 -5.66 14.14 9.08
CA LEU A 305 -5.97 14.96 7.91
C LEU A 305 -5.84 14.17 6.61
N MET A 306 -4.85 13.27 6.51
CA MET A 306 -4.64 12.44 5.31
C MET A 306 -5.78 11.44 5.11
N SER A 307 -6.26 10.78 6.18
CA SER A 307 -7.44 9.89 6.11
C SER A 307 -8.75 10.66 5.94
N ALA A 308 -8.84 11.91 6.41
CA ALA A 308 -10.02 12.74 6.22
C ALA A 308 -10.13 13.32 4.81
N VAL A 309 -9.06 13.32 3.99
CA VAL A 309 -9.15 13.82 2.60
C VAL A 309 -10.11 12.97 1.77
N ASP A 310 -10.15 11.65 1.99
CA ASP A 310 -11.08 10.74 1.31
C ASP A 310 -12.54 10.98 1.73
N LEU A 311 -12.76 11.57 2.92
CA LEU A 311 -14.09 11.93 3.42
C LEU A 311 -14.68 13.18 2.73
N PHE A 312 -13.86 14.01 2.08
CA PHE A 312 -14.29 15.27 1.43
C PHE A 312 -14.35 15.19 -0.10
N ILE A 313 -14.08 14.03 -0.70
CA ILE A 313 -14.22 13.82 -2.13
C ILE A 313 -15.64 13.31 -2.40
N PRO A 314 -16.51 14.09 -3.06
CA PRO A 314 -17.85 13.62 -3.35
C PRO A 314 -17.76 12.42 -4.31
N LEU A 315 -18.26 11.27 -3.87
CA LEU A 315 -18.56 10.13 -4.72
C LEU A 315 -19.51 10.61 -5.82
N LYS A 316 -19.06 10.61 -7.07
CA LYS A 316 -19.89 10.76 -8.26
C LYS A 316 -19.56 9.67 -9.25
#